data_AF-L1KN44-F1
#
_entry.id   AF-L1KN44-F1
#
_cell.length_a   1.000
_cell.length_b   1.000
_cell.length_c   1.000
_cell.angle_alpha   90.00
_cell.angle_beta   90.00
_cell.angle_gamma   90.00
#
_symmetry.space_group_name_H-M   'P 1'
#
loop_
_entity.id
_entity.type
_entity.pdbx_description
1 polymer ?
#
loop_
_entity_poly.entity_id
_entity_poly.type
_entity_poly.pdbx_seq_one_letter_code
_entity_poly.pdbx_strand_id
1 'polypeptide(L)'
;MLKYAGTTGAVVAGLGWTAAAPAAASPAAESDQSADFKQAECKPLDIVVLGDADSEAAHDLTATLSDTISGGLGQSARVLNPTEPATYWGGTLTFDVAVSPTGTTYVTVRLWGDDYDKTSQQAASGKNMWRLQLFCDGLQVGYQDEGAVDSLDILDTSPRTPGRFFFHTLPLPERMTAGKEKVTLEIRAMGRIWSYGQNPDQLYYKMTTPSRGIYRVYTHTEPYFVPPKGEVQGPAPEPKVRTVEGPEVLEAVRKRVEKDQKHYLTTANPAGMDAWAFQSLAEGYLWSGSPAYKNPAALDRVLRAIDSRYLAWKTDAKVLTGSDQQWQGFGRVGLVLALLWEHLGDRLDEKVTGSPYEIANPGFEEGTETPMGWSAPGWGQTAGATWARDTTVSRTGSASLRLQVPASGGNMYTYSNPKTRIGKGTYTYGAWIRTEGVTGLGAHIDPLFFDADGKLVAATQEVRGQGNPRLGVRVHRAGDPRPGHPDGDASQTVRPGTAWFDASPSSPR
;
A
#
# COMPACT_ATOMS: atom_id res chain seq x y z
N MET A 1 -19.84 -18.37 2.50
CA MET A 1 -18.66 -18.04 1.69
C MET A 1 -17.85 -16.97 2.42
N LEU A 2 -17.34 -17.31 3.61
CA LEU A 2 -16.49 -16.46 4.45
C LEU A 2 -15.76 -17.40 5.43
N LYS A 3 -14.70 -18.06 4.96
CA LYS A 3 -13.74 -18.81 5.78
C LYS A 3 -12.39 -18.75 5.06
N TYR A 4 -11.35 -18.42 5.82
CA TYR A 4 -9.95 -18.19 5.41
C TYR A 4 -9.58 -16.75 5.02
N ALA A 5 -9.62 -15.86 6.00
CA ALA A 5 -8.68 -14.75 6.11
C ALA A 5 -8.25 -14.69 7.58
N GLY A 6 -7.27 -15.51 7.95
CA GLY A 6 -6.86 -15.66 9.33
C GLY A 6 -5.76 -16.70 9.44
N THR A 7 -4.53 -16.25 9.21
CA THR A 7 -3.31 -16.49 10.01
C THR A 7 -2.10 -16.16 9.15
N THR A 8 -1.63 -14.92 9.23
CA THR A 8 -0.24 -14.60 8.95
C THR A 8 0.21 -13.63 10.03
N GLY A 9 1.32 -13.99 10.67
CA GLY A 9 1.67 -13.62 12.03
C GLY A 9 1.63 -12.13 12.35
N ALA A 10 0.89 -11.81 13.41
CA ALA A 10 1.21 -10.68 14.26
C ALA A 10 2.57 -10.95 14.92
N VAL A 11 3.64 -10.40 14.36
CA VAL A 11 4.82 -10.05 15.16
C VAL A 11 4.63 -8.60 15.57
N VAL A 12 4.31 -8.42 16.84
CA VAL A 12 4.27 -7.15 17.54
C VAL A 12 5.66 -6.52 17.45
N ALA A 13 5.86 -5.57 16.54
CA ALA A 13 7.02 -4.68 16.55
C ALA A 13 6.68 -3.45 17.41
N GLY A 14 6.52 -3.68 18.70
CA GLY A 14 6.63 -2.63 19.70
C GLY A 14 8.10 -2.50 20.09
N LEU A 15 8.85 -1.65 19.39
CA LEU A 15 10.15 -1.17 19.87
C LEU A 15 10.27 0.31 19.54
N GLY A 16 10.12 1.12 20.59
CA GLY A 16 10.30 2.55 20.56
C GLY A 16 11.67 2.93 20.01
N TRP A 17 11.66 3.99 19.22
CA TRP A 17 12.88 4.68 18.82
C TRP A 17 13.54 5.28 20.05
N THR A 18 14.51 4.56 20.60
CA THR A 18 15.61 5.21 21.33
C THR A 18 16.75 5.40 20.35
N ALA A 19 17.21 6.64 20.25
CA ALA A 19 18.38 7.02 19.47
C ALA A 19 19.63 6.38 20.10
N ALA A 20 19.95 5.16 19.69
CA ALA A 20 21.29 4.63 19.75
C ALA A 20 21.79 4.55 18.31
N ALA A 21 22.98 5.11 18.04
CA ALA A 21 23.72 4.75 16.84
C ALA A 21 23.69 3.23 16.68
N PRO A 22 23.54 2.67 15.47
CA PRO A 22 23.63 1.24 15.30
C PRO A 22 24.98 0.83 15.90
N ALA A 23 24.93 0.15 17.05
CA ALA A 23 26.07 -0.59 17.51
C ALA A 23 26.35 -1.52 16.34
N ALA A 24 27.46 -1.29 15.64
CA ALA A 24 28.06 -2.34 14.84
C ALA A 24 28.03 -3.55 15.76
N ALA A 25 27.27 -4.58 15.38
CA ALA A 25 27.24 -5.82 16.11
C ALA A 25 28.71 -6.25 16.18
N SER A 26 29.34 -6.00 17.32
CA SER A 26 30.57 -6.67 17.66
C SER A 26 30.21 -8.13 17.54
N PRO A 27 31.01 -8.94 16.80
CA PRO A 27 30.75 -10.37 16.73
C PRO A 27 30.55 -10.83 18.16
N ALA A 28 29.39 -11.44 18.42
CA ALA A 28 29.11 -12.01 19.72
C ALA A 28 30.35 -12.81 20.12
N ALA A 29 30.93 -12.46 21.27
CA ALA A 29 32.04 -13.20 21.83
C ALA A 29 31.67 -14.68 21.72
N GLU A 30 32.55 -15.46 21.09
CA GLU A 30 32.44 -16.91 20.92
C GLU A 30 32.14 -17.52 22.29
N SER A 31 30.85 -17.71 22.58
CA SER A 31 30.46 -18.66 23.61
C SER A 31 30.79 -20.01 23.01
N ASP A 32 31.80 -20.64 23.60
CA ASP A 32 32.41 -21.93 23.28
C ASP A 32 31.44 -23.11 23.50
N GLN A 33 30.26 -23.00 22.88
CA GLN A 33 29.25 -24.04 22.72
C GLN A 33 28.81 -24.03 21.26
N SER A 34 29.75 -24.23 20.35
CA SER A 34 29.43 -24.89 19.09
C SER A 34 28.97 -26.30 19.43
N ALA A 35 27.68 -26.47 19.71
CA ALA A 35 27.04 -27.68 19.24
C ALA A 35 27.30 -27.67 17.74
N ASP A 36 28.31 -28.44 17.31
CA ASP A 36 28.67 -28.58 15.91
C ASP A 36 27.37 -28.71 15.13
N PHE A 37 27.04 -27.69 14.32
CA PHE A 37 26.10 -27.89 13.23
C PHE A 37 26.79 -28.89 12.33
N LYS A 38 26.65 -30.19 12.63
CA LYS A 38 27.05 -31.25 11.73
C LYS A 38 26.29 -30.97 10.46
N GLN A 39 27.04 -30.64 9.40
CA GLN A 39 26.50 -30.54 8.07
C GLN A 39 25.73 -31.84 7.82
N ALA A 40 24.40 -31.75 7.77
CA ALA A 40 23.57 -32.91 7.51
C ALA A 40 23.96 -33.44 6.13
N GLU A 41 24.52 -34.64 6.08
CA GLU A 41 24.67 -35.36 4.82
C GLU A 41 23.29 -35.91 4.46
N CYS A 42 22.64 -35.28 3.49
CA CYS A 42 21.39 -35.80 2.95
C CYS A 42 21.70 -37.14 2.25
N LYS A 43 21.25 -38.23 2.85
CA LYS A 43 21.28 -39.57 2.24
C LYS A 43 19.94 -39.80 1.55
N PRO A 44 19.90 -39.81 0.20
CA PRO A 44 18.66 -40.13 -0.50
C PRO A 44 18.18 -41.53 -0.13
N LEU A 45 16.88 -41.66 0.12
CA LEU A 45 16.19 -42.95 0.13
C LEU A 45 16.09 -43.50 -1.29
N ASP A 46 15.87 -42.62 -2.27
CA ASP A 46 15.81 -42.96 -3.68
C ASP A 46 16.28 -41.83 -4.60
N ILE A 47 16.68 -42.19 -5.82
CA ILE A 47 17.11 -41.24 -6.86
C ILE A 47 16.58 -41.67 -8.23
N VAL A 48 15.64 -40.89 -8.77
CA VAL A 48 15.14 -41.06 -10.13
C VAL A 48 15.91 -40.12 -11.06
N VAL A 49 16.64 -40.66 -12.03
CA VAL A 49 17.30 -39.90 -13.09
C VAL A 49 16.41 -39.86 -14.32
N LEU A 50 15.81 -38.70 -14.59
CA LEU A 50 14.85 -38.54 -15.67
C LEU A 50 15.55 -38.35 -17.01
N GLY A 51 15.07 -39.06 -18.03
CA GLY A 51 15.70 -39.16 -19.34
C GLY A 51 16.83 -40.22 -19.40
N ASP A 52 17.01 -41.03 -18.34
CA ASP A 52 17.91 -42.18 -18.30
C ASP A 52 17.08 -43.48 -18.28
N ALA A 53 17.20 -44.31 -19.31
CA ALA A 53 16.31 -45.46 -19.50
C ALA A 53 16.43 -46.51 -18.39
N ASP A 54 17.64 -46.74 -17.86
CA ASP A 54 17.87 -47.74 -16.82
C ASP A 54 17.29 -47.26 -15.48
N SER A 55 17.53 -46.00 -15.12
CA SER A 55 16.92 -45.40 -13.93
C SER A 55 15.40 -45.34 -14.05
N GLU A 56 14.84 -44.97 -15.21
CA GLU A 56 13.40 -44.89 -15.40
C GLU A 56 12.74 -46.27 -15.31
N ALA A 57 13.35 -47.31 -15.90
CA ALA A 57 12.87 -48.68 -15.78
C ALA A 57 12.94 -49.21 -14.34
N ALA A 58 13.99 -48.85 -13.57
CA ALA A 58 14.14 -49.27 -12.18
C ALA A 58 13.05 -48.70 -11.24
N HIS A 59 12.38 -47.61 -11.65
CA HIS A 59 11.31 -46.95 -10.87
C HIS A 59 9.92 -47.11 -11.53
N ASP A 60 9.77 -48.06 -12.46
CA ASP A 60 8.53 -48.31 -13.19
C ASP A 60 7.95 -47.04 -13.86
N LEU A 61 8.82 -46.14 -14.35
CA LEU A 61 8.41 -44.84 -14.83
C LEU A 61 7.54 -44.95 -16.08
N THR A 62 6.35 -44.36 -16.00
CA THR A 62 5.43 -44.16 -17.12
C THR A 62 5.37 -42.67 -17.46
N ALA A 63 5.69 -42.33 -18.71
CA ALA A 63 5.65 -40.97 -19.21
C ALA A 63 4.48 -40.79 -20.20
N THR A 64 3.65 -39.78 -19.99
CA THR A 64 2.56 -39.40 -20.90
C THR A 64 2.81 -38.00 -21.42
N LEU A 65 2.76 -37.80 -22.74
CA LEU A 65 3.08 -36.53 -23.40
C LEU A 65 4.41 -35.95 -22.89
N SER A 66 5.50 -36.72 -23.05
CA SER A 66 6.81 -36.31 -22.57
C SER A 66 7.91 -36.73 -23.53
N ASP A 67 8.88 -35.84 -23.73
CA ASP A 67 10.08 -36.10 -24.52
C ASP A 67 11.32 -36.09 -23.64
N THR A 68 12.35 -36.82 -24.08
CA THR A 68 13.70 -36.74 -23.52
C THR A 68 14.49 -35.68 -24.28
N ILE A 69 15.18 -34.78 -23.56
CA ILE A 69 16.00 -33.72 -24.14
C ILE A 69 17.43 -33.75 -23.59
N SER A 70 18.36 -33.13 -24.31
CA SER A 70 19.67 -32.73 -23.76
C SER A 70 19.56 -31.30 -23.23
N GLY A 71 19.56 -31.16 -21.92
CA GLY A 71 19.32 -29.91 -21.21
C GLY A 71 20.59 -29.22 -20.71
N GLY A 72 20.48 -28.55 -19.56
CA GLY A 72 21.56 -27.84 -18.89
C GLY A 72 22.82 -28.70 -18.73
N LEU A 73 23.97 -28.16 -19.14
CA LEU A 73 25.26 -28.85 -19.12
C LEU A 73 25.26 -30.19 -19.88
N GLY A 74 24.39 -30.34 -20.87
CA GLY A 74 24.24 -31.57 -21.66
C GLY A 74 23.65 -32.75 -20.89
N GLN A 75 23.06 -32.51 -19.72
CA GLN A 75 22.40 -33.56 -18.93
C GLN A 75 21.07 -33.96 -19.58
N SER A 76 20.76 -35.25 -19.60
CA SER A 76 19.44 -35.73 -20.00
C SER A 76 18.36 -35.23 -19.04
N ALA A 77 17.17 -34.94 -19.58
CA ALA A 77 16.01 -34.52 -18.81
C ALA A 77 14.72 -34.94 -19.52
N ARG A 78 13.62 -34.98 -18.77
CA ARG A 78 12.26 -35.05 -19.34
C ARG A 78 11.64 -33.67 -19.42
N VAL A 79 10.91 -33.40 -20.50
CA VAL A 79 9.98 -32.27 -20.60
C VAL A 79 8.57 -32.80 -20.75
N LEU A 80 7.58 -32.09 -20.21
CA LEU A 80 6.17 -32.43 -20.31
C LEU A 80 5.50 -31.53 -21.34
N ASN A 81 4.78 -32.12 -22.29
CA ASN A 81 4.21 -31.46 -23.45
C ASN A 81 2.73 -31.11 -23.22
N PRO A 82 2.20 -30.08 -23.91
CA PRO A 82 0.77 -29.79 -23.90
C PRO A 82 -0.04 -30.89 -24.62
N THR A 83 -1.33 -30.96 -24.31
CA THR A 83 -2.31 -31.77 -25.06
C THR A 83 -2.61 -31.15 -26.43
N GLU A 84 -3.17 -31.93 -27.36
CA GLU A 84 -3.74 -31.43 -28.62
C GLU A 84 -5.25 -31.78 -28.67
N PRO A 85 -6.16 -30.79 -28.58
CA PRO A 85 -5.92 -29.35 -28.39
C PRO A 85 -5.40 -29.01 -26.98
N ALA A 86 -4.73 -27.87 -26.84
CA ALA A 86 -4.18 -27.41 -25.56
C ALA A 86 -5.25 -27.23 -24.47
N THR A 87 -4.98 -27.77 -23.29
CA THR A 87 -5.81 -27.63 -22.08
C THR A 87 -4.99 -27.06 -20.92
N TYR A 88 -5.60 -26.90 -19.74
CA TYR A 88 -4.90 -26.50 -18.52
C TYR A 88 -3.82 -27.51 -18.13
N TRP A 89 -4.08 -28.82 -18.30
CA TRP A 89 -3.13 -29.88 -18.00
C TRP A 89 -2.28 -30.23 -19.21
N GLY A 90 -1.02 -30.57 -18.95
CA GLY A 90 -0.10 -31.17 -19.91
C GLY A 90 0.23 -32.61 -19.55
N GLY A 91 1.43 -33.04 -19.96
CA GLY A 91 1.95 -34.37 -19.70
C GLY A 91 2.21 -34.70 -18.23
N THR A 92 2.51 -35.97 -18.00
CA THR A 92 2.77 -36.54 -16.68
C THR A 92 3.99 -37.47 -16.69
N LEU A 93 4.66 -37.55 -15.54
CA LEU A 93 5.64 -38.60 -15.20
C LEU A 93 5.13 -39.30 -13.95
N THR A 94 4.84 -40.59 -14.04
CA THR A 94 4.43 -41.42 -12.90
C THR A 94 5.52 -42.43 -12.62
N PHE A 95 5.97 -42.58 -11.37
CA PHE A 95 7.07 -43.47 -11.01
C PHE A 95 6.99 -43.82 -9.52
N ASP A 96 7.54 -44.97 -9.15
CA ASP A 96 7.60 -45.43 -7.78
C ASP A 96 8.90 -44.98 -7.11
N VAL A 97 8.84 -44.62 -5.82
CA VAL A 97 10.02 -44.24 -5.04
C VAL A 97 9.96 -44.78 -3.62
N ALA A 98 11.14 -45.04 -3.06
CA ALA A 98 11.27 -45.36 -1.64
C ALA A 98 10.90 -44.15 -0.75
N VAL A 99 10.23 -44.43 0.37
CA VAL A 99 9.86 -43.44 1.40
C VAL A 99 10.16 -43.97 2.79
N SER A 100 10.23 -43.08 3.76
CA SER A 100 10.33 -43.47 5.16
C SER A 100 8.94 -43.82 5.72
N PRO A 101 8.76 -45.02 6.32
CA PRO A 101 7.50 -45.40 6.97
C PRO A 101 7.23 -44.59 8.25
N THR A 102 8.24 -43.88 8.77
CA THR A 102 8.15 -43.06 9.99
C THR A 102 8.70 -41.66 9.74
N GLY A 103 8.02 -40.65 10.29
CA GLY A 103 8.40 -39.25 10.12
C GLY A 103 8.15 -38.73 8.70
N THR A 104 8.62 -37.50 8.44
CA THR A 104 8.41 -36.82 7.16
C THR A 104 9.40 -37.32 6.11
N THR A 105 8.88 -37.77 4.97
CA THR A 105 9.68 -37.91 3.74
C THR A 105 9.58 -36.63 2.94
N TYR A 106 10.71 -36.14 2.44
CA TYR A 106 10.81 -35.00 1.54
C TYR A 106 11.07 -35.49 0.12
N VAL A 107 10.50 -34.78 -0.85
CA VAL A 107 10.76 -34.94 -2.29
C VAL A 107 11.51 -33.71 -2.77
N THR A 108 12.67 -33.92 -3.37
CA THR A 108 13.44 -32.85 -4.01
C THR A 108 13.50 -33.05 -5.51
N VAL A 109 13.17 -32.02 -6.30
CA VAL A 109 13.37 -32.00 -7.75
C VAL A 109 14.59 -31.17 -8.12
N ARG A 110 15.35 -31.62 -9.12
CA ARG A 110 16.46 -30.88 -9.74
C ARG A 110 16.04 -30.28 -11.08
N LEU A 111 16.23 -28.97 -11.22
CA LEU A 111 15.77 -28.16 -12.35
C LEU A 111 16.88 -27.22 -12.83
N TRP A 112 16.83 -26.83 -14.11
CA TRP A 112 17.83 -25.94 -14.70
C TRP A 112 17.48 -24.46 -14.49
N GLY A 113 18.45 -23.68 -14.03
CA GLY A 113 18.24 -22.30 -13.61
C GLY A 113 18.09 -21.27 -14.74
N ASP A 114 18.56 -21.56 -15.96
CA ASP A 114 18.34 -20.69 -17.15
C ASP A 114 17.03 -20.98 -17.88
N ASP A 115 16.25 -21.98 -17.47
CA ASP A 115 14.92 -22.15 -18.05
C ASP A 115 14.02 -21.06 -17.47
N TYR A 116 13.43 -20.18 -18.28
CA TYR A 116 12.48 -19.15 -17.81
C TYR A 116 11.54 -18.71 -18.94
N ASP A 117 10.42 -18.10 -18.57
CA ASP A 117 9.50 -17.50 -19.52
C ASP A 117 9.98 -16.12 -19.98
N LYS A 118 10.59 -16.09 -21.16
CA LYS A 118 11.02 -14.84 -21.83
C LYS A 118 9.89 -14.02 -22.47
N THR A 119 8.64 -14.45 -22.38
CA THR A 119 7.50 -13.76 -23.03
C THR A 119 6.94 -12.59 -22.21
N SER A 120 7.49 -12.32 -21.02
CA SER A 120 7.12 -11.16 -20.21
C SER A 120 7.90 -9.90 -20.60
N GLN A 121 7.19 -8.77 -20.63
CA GLN A 121 7.79 -7.44 -20.64
C GLN A 121 7.54 -6.82 -19.24
N GLN A 122 8.53 -6.96 -18.33
CA GLN A 122 8.59 -6.36 -16.98
C GLN A 122 7.51 -6.77 -15.98
N ALA A 123 7.91 -7.31 -14.81
CA ALA A 123 7.16 -7.46 -13.55
C ALA A 123 5.71 -8.03 -13.60
N ALA A 124 5.21 -8.31 -14.81
CA ALA A 124 3.93 -8.85 -15.14
C ALA A 124 4.13 -10.30 -15.55
N SER A 125 3.22 -11.15 -15.11
CA SER A 125 3.29 -12.58 -15.36
C SER A 125 3.37 -12.90 -16.86
N GLY A 126 4.36 -13.69 -17.26
CA GLY A 126 4.53 -14.15 -18.64
C GLY A 126 3.41 -15.09 -19.10
N LYS A 127 3.34 -15.35 -20.42
CA LYS A 127 2.30 -16.19 -21.01
C LYS A 127 2.56 -17.69 -20.84
N ASN A 128 3.83 -18.05 -20.65
CA ASN A 128 4.34 -19.40 -20.60
C ASN A 128 4.91 -19.78 -19.22
N MET A 129 4.45 -19.12 -18.14
CA MET A 129 4.80 -19.46 -16.76
C MET A 129 4.10 -20.75 -16.30
N TRP A 130 4.46 -21.87 -16.89
CA TRP A 130 3.93 -23.19 -16.55
C TRP A 130 4.32 -23.61 -15.13
N ARG A 131 3.59 -24.56 -14.59
CA ARG A 131 3.83 -25.10 -13.25
C ARG A 131 3.97 -26.61 -13.29
N LEU A 132 4.68 -27.15 -12.31
CA LEU A 132 4.75 -28.58 -12.03
C LEU A 132 4.02 -28.85 -10.71
N GLN A 133 3.09 -29.80 -10.71
CA GLN A 133 2.36 -30.23 -9.53
C GLN A 133 2.76 -31.66 -9.18
N LEU A 134 3.04 -31.89 -7.89
CA LEU A 134 3.28 -33.23 -7.36
C LEU A 134 1.98 -33.87 -6.89
N PHE A 135 1.83 -35.15 -7.17
CA PHE A 135 0.82 -36.04 -6.62
C PHE A 135 1.52 -37.26 -5.99
N CYS A 136 0.93 -37.81 -4.94
CA CYS A 136 1.35 -39.06 -4.31
C CYS A 136 0.13 -39.98 -4.17
N ASP A 137 0.24 -41.21 -4.66
CA ASP A 137 -0.85 -42.20 -4.73
C ASP A 137 -2.16 -41.61 -5.29
N GLY A 138 -2.05 -40.78 -6.34
CA GLY A 138 -3.19 -40.14 -7.02
C GLY A 138 -3.77 -38.90 -6.30
N LEU A 139 -3.22 -38.47 -5.17
CA LEU A 139 -3.66 -37.29 -4.42
C LEU A 139 -2.67 -36.14 -4.57
N GLN A 140 -3.17 -34.93 -4.78
CA GLN A 140 -2.34 -33.73 -4.91
C GLN A 140 -1.60 -33.43 -3.60
N VAL A 141 -0.30 -33.13 -3.73
CA VAL A 141 0.54 -32.65 -2.62
C VAL A 141 0.59 -31.12 -2.66
N GLY A 142 0.19 -30.47 -1.57
CA GLY A 142 0.18 -29.01 -1.50
C GLY A 142 -0.88 -28.35 -2.40
N TYR A 143 -0.63 -27.08 -2.70
CA TYR A 143 -1.55 -26.20 -3.44
C TYR A 143 -1.00 -25.92 -4.84
N GLN A 144 -1.88 -25.75 -5.83
CA GLN A 144 -1.47 -25.39 -7.19
C GLN A 144 -0.98 -23.93 -7.29
N ASP A 145 -1.39 -23.10 -6.32
CA ASP A 145 -1.03 -21.70 -6.15
C ASP A 145 -0.73 -21.41 -4.67
N GLU A 146 -0.86 -20.16 -4.23
CA GLU A 146 -0.53 -19.71 -2.86
C GLU A 146 -1.05 -20.66 -1.77
N GLY A 147 -0.13 -21.25 -0.99
CA GLY A 147 -0.45 -22.21 0.07
C GLY A 147 0.71 -22.49 1.00
N ALA A 148 0.48 -23.29 2.05
CA ALA A 148 1.52 -23.65 3.02
C ALA A 148 2.57 -24.63 2.46
N VAL A 149 2.20 -25.38 1.42
CA VAL A 149 3.09 -26.23 0.63
C VAL A 149 2.81 -25.87 -0.82
N ASP A 150 3.81 -25.28 -1.48
CA ASP A 150 3.72 -24.81 -2.85
C ASP A 150 3.67 -25.97 -3.87
N SER A 151 3.34 -25.64 -5.11
CA SER A 151 3.54 -26.52 -6.26
C SER A 151 5.01 -26.92 -6.41
N LEU A 152 5.30 -28.06 -7.04
CA LEU A 152 6.66 -28.58 -7.24
C LEU A 152 7.57 -27.61 -8.00
N ASP A 153 7.03 -26.81 -8.91
CA ASP A 153 7.75 -25.71 -9.53
C ASP A 153 6.81 -24.67 -10.15
N ILE A 154 7.25 -23.41 -10.17
CA ILE A 154 6.60 -22.32 -10.91
C ILE A 154 7.67 -21.70 -11.80
N LEU A 155 7.47 -21.74 -13.12
CA LEU A 155 8.39 -21.14 -14.07
C LEU A 155 8.34 -19.60 -13.93
N ASP A 156 9.49 -19.01 -13.62
CA ASP A 156 9.62 -17.56 -13.47
C ASP A 156 9.84 -16.87 -14.83
N THR A 157 9.72 -15.54 -14.85
CA THR A 157 10.00 -14.66 -15.99
C THR A 157 11.48 -14.25 -16.08
N SER A 158 12.31 -14.76 -15.19
CA SER A 158 13.76 -14.55 -15.16
C SER A 158 14.48 -15.83 -14.74
N PRO A 159 15.74 -16.04 -15.13
CA PRO A 159 16.54 -17.16 -14.64
C PRO A 159 16.59 -17.19 -13.11
N ARG A 160 16.34 -18.36 -12.50
CA ARG A 160 16.39 -18.53 -11.04
C ARG A 160 17.83 -18.64 -10.54
N THR A 161 18.66 -19.39 -11.26
CA THR A 161 20.09 -19.60 -10.96
C THR A 161 20.88 -19.74 -12.27
N PRO A 162 21.24 -18.63 -12.94
CA PRO A 162 21.84 -18.68 -14.26
C PRO A 162 23.05 -19.61 -14.36
N GLY A 163 23.11 -20.45 -15.40
CA GLY A 163 24.20 -21.40 -15.64
C GLY A 163 24.31 -22.54 -14.61
N ARG A 164 23.33 -22.73 -13.73
CA ARG A 164 23.38 -23.69 -12.64
C ARG A 164 22.06 -24.45 -12.46
N PHE A 165 22.14 -25.66 -11.92
CA PHE A 165 20.98 -26.36 -11.38
C PHE A 165 20.54 -25.75 -10.04
N PHE A 166 19.24 -25.78 -9.78
CA PHE A 166 18.67 -25.56 -8.46
C PHE A 166 17.80 -26.73 -8.04
N PHE A 167 17.48 -26.75 -6.75
CA PHE A 167 16.68 -27.79 -6.13
C PHE A 167 15.48 -27.18 -5.43
N HIS A 168 14.34 -27.87 -5.50
CA HIS A 168 13.15 -27.50 -4.77
C HIS A 168 12.64 -28.71 -3.98
N THR A 169 12.47 -28.53 -2.68
CA THR A 169 12.16 -29.59 -1.71
C THR A 169 10.78 -29.37 -1.13
N LEU A 170 9.91 -30.37 -1.23
CA LEU A 170 8.58 -30.39 -0.63
C LEU A 170 8.44 -31.53 0.37
N PRO A 171 7.79 -31.32 1.53
CA PRO A 171 7.42 -32.42 2.41
C PRO A 171 6.25 -33.20 1.81
N LEU A 172 6.34 -34.54 1.83
CA LEU A 172 5.15 -35.38 1.65
C LEU A 172 4.33 -35.38 2.94
N PRO A 173 2.99 -35.29 2.87
CA PRO A 173 2.15 -35.43 4.04
C PRO A 173 2.37 -36.80 4.70
N GLU A 174 2.74 -36.83 5.98
CA GLU A 174 3.13 -38.07 6.68
C GLU A 174 2.06 -39.17 6.61
N ARG A 175 0.78 -38.79 6.59
CA ARG A 175 -0.35 -39.74 6.41
C ARG A 175 -0.28 -40.55 5.11
N MET A 176 0.46 -40.08 4.12
CA MET A 176 0.60 -40.73 2.82
C MET A 176 1.74 -41.75 2.81
N THR A 177 2.75 -41.57 3.65
CA THR A 177 3.93 -42.45 3.75
C THR A 177 3.96 -43.31 5.00
N ALA A 178 3.16 -43.00 6.03
CA ALA A 178 3.12 -43.73 7.28
C ALA A 178 2.90 -45.24 7.08
N GLY A 179 3.84 -46.05 7.58
CA GLY A 179 3.82 -47.51 7.46
C GLY A 179 4.11 -48.05 6.05
N LYS A 180 4.51 -47.21 5.10
CA LYS A 180 4.89 -47.61 3.74
C LYS A 180 6.38 -47.42 3.52
N GLU A 181 6.96 -48.32 2.73
CA GLU A 181 8.36 -48.21 2.26
C GLU A 181 8.44 -47.66 0.83
N LYS A 182 7.33 -47.67 0.09
CA LYS A 182 7.23 -47.22 -1.30
C LYS A 182 5.89 -46.52 -1.53
N VAL A 183 5.89 -45.47 -2.35
CA VAL A 183 4.69 -44.80 -2.87
C VAL A 183 4.86 -44.53 -4.36
N THR A 184 3.74 -44.31 -5.05
CA THR A 184 3.77 -43.83 -6.43
C THR A 184 3.68 -42.31 -6.43
N LEU A 185 4.64 -41.64 -7.06
CA LEU A 185 4.60 -40.21 -7.30
C LEU A 185 4.18 -39.94 -8.75
N GLU A 186 3.49 -38.82 -8.96
CA GLU A 186 3.24 -38.27 -10.28
C GLU A 186 3.61 -36.79 -10.30
N ILE A 187 4.40 -36.39 -11.30
CA ILE A 187 4.62 -34.99 -11.65
C ILE A 187 3.72 -34.68 -12.84
N ARG A 188 2.86 -33.67 -12.70
CA ARG A 188 1.97 -33.20 -13.78
C ARG A 188 2.29 -31.76 -14.13
N ALA A 189 2.46 -31.47 -15.41
CA ALA A 189 2.61 -30.10 -15.88
C ALA A 189 1.24 -29.43 -16.06
N MET A 190 1.18 -28.13 -15.81
CA MET A 190 -0.03 -27.32 -16.02
C MET A 190 0.32 -25.92 -16.51
N GLY A 191 -0.68 -25.28 -17.11
CA GLY A 191 -0.59 -23.91 -17.56
C GLY A 191 -0.51 -22.93 -16.38
N ARG A 192 -0.32 -21.65 -16.72
CA ARG A 192 -0.20 -20.60 -15.72
C ARG A 192 -1.49 -20.42 -14.93
N ILE A 193 -1.35 -20.15 -13.63
CA ILE A 193 -2.42 -19.59 -12.79
C ILE A 193 -2.23 -18.09 -12.64
N TRP A 194 -3.29 -17.31 -12.86
CA TRP A 194 -3.34 -15.88 -12.53
C TRP A 194 -4.38 -15.65 -11.44
N SER A 195 -3.92 -15.56 -10.19
CA SER A 195 -4.77 -15.45 -8.98
C SER A 195 -5.75 -14.26 -8.99
N TYR A 196 -5.48 -13.22 -9.79
CA TYR A 196 -6.38 -12.07 -9.96
C TYR A 196 -7.40 -12.23 -11.11
N GLY A 197 -7.44 -13.38 -11.78
CA GLY A 197 -8.41 -13.67 -12.82
C GLY A 197 -9.84 -13.60 -12.30
N GLN A 198 -10.72 -12.94 -13.05
CA GLN A 198 -12.12 -12.72 -12.65
C GLN A 198 -13.07 -13.79 -13.19
N ASN A 199 -12.55 -14.75 -13.96
CA ASN A 199 -13.27 -15.90 -14.51
C ASN A 199 -12.32 -17.08 -14.78
N PRO A 200 -12.83 -18.30 -15.05
CA PRO A 200 -11.98 -19.48 -15.22
C PRO A 200 -10.91 -19.37 -16.31
N ASP A 201 -11.22 -18.76 -17.46
CA ASP A 201 -10.25 -18.61 -18.56
C ASP A 201 -9.12 -17.63 -18.22
N GLN A 202 -9.40 -16.66 -17.35
CA GLN A 202 -8.40 -15.75 -16.80
C GLN A 202 -7.64 -16.39 -15.64
N LEU A 203 -8.24 -17.29 -14.88
CA LEU A 203 -7.60 -17.92 -13.72
C LEU A 203 -6.66 -19.06 -14.16
N TYR A 204 -7.11 -19.92 -15.08
CA TYR A 204 -6.42 -21.14 -15.50
C TYR A 204 -6.06 -21.07 -16.98
N TYR A 205 -4.83 -20.67 -17.27
CA TYR A 205 -4.35 -20.62 -18.65
C TYR A 205 -4.07 -22.02 -19.19
N LYS A 206 -4.27 -22.19 -20.49
CA LYS A 206 -3.86 -23.42 -21.19
C LYS A 206 -2.34 -23.50 -21.23
N MET A 207 -1.80 -24.70 -21.05
CA MET A 207 -0.41 -24.98 -21.35
C MET A 207 -0.26 -25.09 -22.87
N THR A 208 0.55 -24.24 -23.48
CA THR A 208 0.70 -24.18 -24.95
C THR A 208 2.12 -24.42 -25.44
N THR A 209 3.09 -24.53 -24.53
CA THR A 209 4.44 -24.99 -24.84
C THR A 209 4.88 -26.04 -23.81
N PRO A 210 5.95 -26.80 -24.10
CA PRO A 210 6.50 -27.76 -23.13
C PRO A 210 6.93 -27.09 -21.81
N SER A 211 6.96 -27.87 -20.73
CA SER A 211 7.53 -27.48 -19.44
C SER A 211 9.04 -27.25 -19.53
N ARG A 212 9.65 -26.71 -18.48
CA ARG A 212 11.10 -26.79 -18.31
C ARG A 212 11.57 -28.23 -18.13
N GLY A 213 12.88 -28.46 -18.30
CA GLY A 213 13.49 -29.78 -18.11
C GLY A 213 13.44 -30.21 -16.65
N ILE A 214 13.04 -31.46 -16.42
CA ILE A 214 13.00 -32.13 -15.12
C ILE A 214 14.09 -33.21 -15.14
N TYR A 215 15.09 -33.07 -14.27
CA TYR A 215 16.34 -33.85 -14.41
C TYR A 215 16.45 -34.99 -13.42
N ARG A 216 16.15 -34.73 -12.15
CA ARG A 216 16.24 -35.71 -11.07
C ARG A 216 15.17 -35.50 -10.02
N VAL A 217 14.75 -36.58 -9.40
CA VAL A 217 13.89 -36.58 -8.21
C VAL A 217 14.61 -37.38 -7.12
N TYR A 218 14.63 -36.84 -5.91
CA TYR A 218 15.20 -37.49 -4.72
C TYR A 218 14.12 -37.62 -3.67
N THR A 219 14.07 -38.74 -2.97
CA THR A 219 13.37 -38.85 -1.68
C THR A 219 14.39 -38.89 -0.55
N HIS A 220 14.10 -38.26 0.58
CA HIS A 220 15.00 -38.21 1.75
C HIS A 220 14.26 -37.82 3.04
N THR A 221 14.91 -37.91 4.19
CA THR A 221 14.33 -37.55 5.51
C THR A 221 14.82 -36.22 6.07
N GLU A 222 15.75 -35.55 5.37
CA GLU A 222 16.32 -34.27 5.81
C GLU A 222 15.52 -33.08 5.27
N PRO A 223 15.13 -32.09 6.10
CA PRO A 223 14.43 -30.89 5.62
C PRO A 223 15.29 -29.98 4.74
N TYR A 224 16.63 -30.07 4.87
CA TYR A 224 17.58 -29.33 4.05
C TYR A 224 18.29 -30.28 3.09
N PHE A 225 18.02 -30.13 1.79
CA PHE A 225 18.63 -30.98 0.78
C PHE A 225 20.07 -30.55 0.47
N VAL A 226 21.00 -31.50 0.60
CA VAL A 226 22.38 -31.36 0.13
C VAL A 226 22.55 -32.34 -1.05
N PRO A 227 22.88 -31.85 -2.26
CA PRO A 227 23.08 -32.74 -3.41
C PRO A 227 24.18 -33.77 -3.11
N PRO A 228 24.00 -35.05 -3.50
CA PRO A 228 25.04 -36.05 -3.38
C PRO A 228 26.36 -35.62 -4.03
N LYS A 229 27.48 -36.04 -3.44
CA LYS A 229 28.82 -35.71 -3.96
C LYS A 229 28.97 -36.17 -5.41
N GLY A 230 29.46 -35.29 -6.28
CA GLY A 230 29.65 -35.58 -7.70
C GLY A 230 28.47 -35.20 -8.60
N GLU A 231 27.36 -34.72 -8.02
CA GLU A 231 26.27 -34.12 -8.80
C GLU A 231 26.78 -32.97 -9.67
N VAL A 232 26.49 -33.04 -10.97
CA VAL A 232 26.76 -31.94 -11.91
C VAL A 232 25.87 -30.76 -11.53
N GLN A 233 26.48 -29.60 -11.25
CA GLN A 233 25.77 -28.42 -10.76
C GLN A 233 25.86 -27.20 -11.66
N GLY A 234 26.99 -26.95 -12.31
CA GLY A 234 27.32 -25.65 -12.91
C GLY A 234 27.97 -24.71 -11.88
N PRO A 235 28.61 -23.62 -12.35
CA PRO A 235 29.31 -22.69 -11.48
C PRO A 235 28.35 -22.00 -10.49
N ALA A 236 28.83 -21.69 -9.29
CA ALA A 236 28.13 -20.77 -8.41
C ALA A 236 28.09 -19.38 -9.06
N PRO A 237 26.99 -18.63 -8.95
CA PRO A 237 27.01 -17.24 -9.36
C PRO A 237 28.02 -16.48 -8.50
N GLU A 238 28.92 -15.74 -9.15
CA GLU A 238 29.82 -14.82 -8.47
C GLU A 238 28.98 -13.62 -7.97
N PRO A 239 28.88 -13.38 -6.65
CA PRO A 239 28.15 -12.25 -6.12
C PRO A 239 28.76 -10.96 -6.64
N LYS A 240 28.03 -10.22 -7.48
CA LYS A 240 28.44 -8.89 -7.91
C LYS A 240 27.99 -7.90 -6.86
N VAL A 241 28.92 -7.12 -6.32
CA VAL A 241 28.58 -5.94 -5.53
C VAL A 241 27.71 -5.06 -6.42
N ARG A 242 26.46 -4.86 -6.01
CA ARG A 242 25.56 -3.98 -6.74
C ARG A 242 26.20 -2.60 -6.80
N THR A 243 26.27 -2.02 -7.99
CA THR A 243 26.55 -0.58 -8.12
C THR A 243 25.40 0.15 -7.44
N VAL A 244 25.63 0.59 -6.21
CA VAL A 244 24.72 1.47 -5.51
C VAL A 244 24.88 2.86 -6.10
N GLU A 245 23.76 3.47 -6.45
CA GLU A 245 23.73 4.89 -6.77
C GLU A 245 24.26 5.66 -5.55
N GLY A 246 25.04 6.72 -5.78
CA GLY A 246 25.77 7.39 -4.73
C GLY A 246 24.85 8.20 -3.79
N PRO A 247 25.44 8.96 -2.86
CA PRO A 247 24.72 9.82 -1.94
C PRO A 247 23.69 10.77 -2.60
N GLU A 248 23.87 11.09 -3.88
CA GLU A 248 22.96 11.92 -4.67
C GLU A 248 21.54 11.36 -4.78
N VAL A 249 21.36 10.04 -4.81
CA VAL A 249 20.02 9.43 -4.90
C VAL A 249 19.31 9.49 -3.57
N LEU A 250 20.02 9.23 -2.46
CA LEU A 250 19.45 9.41 -1.13
C LEU A 250 19.06 10.87 -0.89
N GLU A 251 19.84 11.81 -1.39
CA GLU A 251 19.52 13.24 -1.31
C GLU A 251 18.32 13.62 -2.19
N ALA A 252 18.20 13.06 -3.39
CA ALA A 252 17.02 13.26 -4.24
C ALA A 252 15.75 12.69 -3.59
N VAL A 253 15.83 11.51 -2.97
CA VAL A 253 14.74 10.91 -2.20
C VAL A 253 14.37 11.78 -1.00
N ARG A 254 15.36 12.26 -0.24
CA ARG A 254 15.14 13.18 0.89
C ARG A 254 14.38 14.43 0.47
N LYS A 255 14.84 15.12 -0.58
CA LYS A 255 14.18 16.33 -1.11
C LYS A 255 12.75 16.07 -1.55
N ARG A 256 12.48 14.91 -2.17
CA ARG A 256 11.12 14.50 -2.52
C ARG A 256 10.26 14.33 -1.28
N VAL A 257 10.74 13.58 -0.29
CA VAL A 257 10.00 13.33 0.96
C VAL A 257 9.74 14.64 1.70
N GLU A 258 10.72 15.53 1.84
CA GLU A 258 10.53 16.84 2.49
C GLU A 258 9.48 17.71 1.78
N LYS A 259 9.45 17.67 0.44
CA LYS A 259 8.43 18.37 -0.36
C LYS A 259 7.04 17.80 -0.07
N ASP A 260 6.89 16.49 -0.08
CA ASP A 260 5.61 15.80 0.19
C ASP A 260 5.15 16.10 1.63
N GLN A 261 6.04 16.01 2.61
CA GLN A 261 5.78 16.38 4.00
C GLN A 261 5.30 17.83 4.15
N LYS A 262 5.97 18.78 3.49
CA LYS A 262 5.56 20.19 3.51
C LYS A 262 4.17 20.35 2.90
N HIS A 263 3.88 19.69 1.79
CA HIS A 263 2.56 19.71 1.16
C HIS A 263 1.48 19.17 2.11
N TYR A 264 1.70 17.99 2.70
CA TYR A 264 0.75 17.37 3.61
C TYR A 264 0.53 18.20 4.87
N LEU A 265 1.57 18.83 5.40
CA LEU A 265 1.48 19.71 6.57
C LEU A 265 0.76 21.03 6.28
N THR A 266 0.82 21.57 5.05
CA THR A 266 0.40 22.96 4.79
C THR A 266 -0.77 23.10 3.81
N THR A 267 -0.67 22.52 2.61
CA THR A 267 -1.57 22.86 1.50
C THR A 267 -2.53 21.75 1.10
N ALA A 268 -2.24 20.49 1.45
CA ALA A 268 -3.15 19.39 1.19
C ALA A 268 -4.50 19.60 1.90
N ASN A 269 -5.60 19.10 1.34
CA ASN A 269 -6.86 19.00 2.07
C ASN A 269 -6.85 17.70 2.89
N PRO A 270 -6.92 17.71 4.24
CA PRO A 270 -6.96 16.48 5.04
C PRO A 270 -8.06 15.50 4.60
N ALA A 271 -9.24 16.02 4.20
CA ALA A 271 -10.34 15.17 3.74
C ALA A 271 -10.08 14.48 2.39
N GLY A 272 -9.12 14.97 1.63
CA GLY A 272 -8.67 14.39 0.35
C GLY A 272 -7.36 13.61 0.45
N MET A 273 -6.78 13.47 1.65
CA MET A 273 -5.58 12.64 1.82
C MET A 273 -5.95 11.17 1.70
N ASP A 274 -5.24 10.46 0.82
CA ASP A 274 -5.27 9.00 0.84
C ASP A 274 -4.52 8.46 2.07
N ALA A 275 -4.55 7.15 2.24
CA ALA A 275 -4.00 6.55 3.44
C ALA A 275 -2.47 6.47 3.48
N TRP A 276 -1.83 6.64 2.32
CA TRP A 276 -0.38 6.76 2.24
C TRP A 276 0.06 8.17 2.64
N ALA A 277 -0.69 9.20 2.25
CA ALA A 277 -0.41 10.59 2.58
C ALA A 277 -0.48 10.85 4.09
N PHE A 278 -1.58 10.47 4.76
CA PHE A 278 -1.69 10.72 6.19
C PHE A 278 -0.75 9.82 7.02
N GLN A 279 -0.42 8.61 6.55
CA GLN A 279 0.64 7.80 7.16
C GLN A 279 2.01 8.48 7.03
N SER A 280 2.34 8.96 5.83
CA SER A 280 3.60 9.65 5.60
C SER A 280 3.70 10.86 6.53
N LEU A 281 2.64 11.65 6.70
CA LEU A 281 2.63 12.79 7.62
C LEU A 281 2.82 12.36 9.09
N ALA A 282 2.21 11.24 9.51
CA ALA A 282 2.39 10.67 10.84
C ALA A 282 3.85 10.23 11.10
N GLU A 283 4.47 9.54 10.14
CA GLU A 283 5.89 9.17 10.20
C GLU A 283 6.78 10.42 10.23
N GLY A 284 6.41 11.44 9.46
CA GLY A 284 7.07 12.75 9.46
C GLY A 284 7.04 13.44 10.83
N TYR A 285 5.96 13.32 11.60
CA TYR A 285 5.91 13.84 12.96
C TYR A 285 7.00 13.23 13.88
N LEU A 286 7.40 11.98 13.60
CA LEU A 286 8.40 11.24 14.38
C LEU A 286 9.83 11.41 13.86
N TRP A 287 10.01 11.83 12.61
CA TRP A 287 11.33 11.91 11.96
C TRP A 287 11.92 13.34 11.99
N SER A 288 13.08 13.50 12.62
CA SER A 288 13.74 14.81 12.81
C SER A 288 14.15 15.55 11.52
N GLY A 289 14.18 14.85 10.38
CA GLY A 289 14.41 15.46 9.07
C GLY A 289 13.15 15.99 8.39
N SER A 290 11.96 15.81 8.98
CA SER A 290 10.71 16.26 8.40
C SER A 290 10.34 17.68 8.84
N PRO A 291 9.77 18.52 7.96
CA PRO A 291 9.08 19.75 8.34
C PRO A 291 7.94 19.55 9.36
N ALA A 292 7.39 18.33 9.45
CA ALA A 292 6.33 17.97 10.39
C ALA A 292 6.86 17.52 11.76
N TYR A 293 8.19 17.41 11.94
CA TYR A 293 8.78 16.83 13.14
C TYR A 293 8.31 17.53 14.42
N LYS A 294 7.65 16.77 15.30
CA LYS A 294 7.07 17.25 16.55
C LYS A 294 6.15 18.47 16.41
N ASN A 295 5.65 18.75 15.20
CA ASN A 295 4.73 19.83 14.94
C ASN A 295 3.29 19.37 15.27
N PRO A 296 2.62 19.95 16.27
CA PRO A 296 1.27 19.53 16.67
C PRO A 296 0.25 19.65 15.53
N ALA A 297 0.45 20.58 14.57
CA ALA A 297 -0.42 20.69 13.39
C ALA A 297 -0.41 19.42 12.53
N ALA A 298 0.67 18.63 12.54
CA ALA A 298 0.69 17.34 11.85
C ALA A 298 -0.30 16.34 12.47
N LEU A 299 -0.38 16.30 13.81
CA LEU A 299 -1.34 15.43 14.53
C LEU A 299 -2.78 15.83 14.19
N ASP A 300 -3.06 17.14 14.16
CA ASP A 300 -4.38 17.67 13.83
C ASP A 300 -4.84 17.27 12.43
N ARG A 301 -3.93 17.37 11.47
CA ARG A 301 -4.22 17.06 10.08
C ARG A 301 -4.38 15.57 9.87
N VAL A 302 -3.59 14.75 10.55
CA VAL A 302 -3.75 13.29 10.54
C VAL A 302 -5.10 12.87 11.10
N LEU A 303 -5.52 13.40 12.26
CA LEU A 303 -6.84 13.07 12.83
C LEU A 303 -7.98 13.50 11.90
N ARG A 304 -7.92 14.71 11.33
CA ARG A 304 -8.93 15.16 10.35
C ARG A 304 -9.02 14.24 9.13
N ALA A 305 -7.90 13.71 8.66
CA ALA A 305 -7.88 12.74 7.56
C ALA A 305 -8.52 11.40 7.96
N ILE A 306 -8.23 10.90 9.16
CA ILE A 306 -8.84 9.68 9.72
C ILE A 306 -10.36 9.86 9.89
N ASP A 307 -10.80 10.97 10.47
CA ASP A 307 -12.22 11.29 10.65
C ASP A 307 -12.94 11.33 9.31
N SER A 308 -12.36 12.01 8.33
CA SER A 308 -12.90 12.09 6.97
C SER A 308 -13.07 10.71 6.34
N ARG A 309 -12.09 9.82 6.53
CA ARG A 309 -12.14 8.43 6.04
C ARG A 309 -13.26 7.63 6.72
N TYR A 310 -13.40 7.77 8.04
CA TYR A 310 -14.47 7.13 8.82
C TYR A 310 -15.86 7.60 8.38
N LEU A 311 -16.02 8.89 8.11
CA LEU A 311 -17.28 9.46 7.65
C LEU A 311 -17.62 9.01 6.23
N ALA A 312 -16.63 9.01 5.33
CA ALA A 312 -16.80 8.48 3.98
C ALA A 312 -17.25 7.02 4.00
N TRP A 313 -16.65 6.21 4.87
CA TRP A 313 -17.07 4.82 5.07
C TRP A 313 -18.51 4.69 5.60
N LYS A 314 -18.93 5.54 6.54
CA LYS A 314 -20.33 5.56 7.01
C LYS A 314 -21.33 5.83 5.89
N THR A 315 -20.93 6.57 4.85
CA THR A 315 -21.76 6.84 3.67
C THR A 315 -21.65 5.78 2.58
N ASP A 316 -20.47 5.17 2.42
CA ASP A 316 -20.22 4.13 1.43
C ASP A 316 -19.28 3.06 2.01
N ALA A 317 -19.83 1.89 2.30
CA ALA A 317 -19.07 0.77 2.83
C ALA A 317 -17.94 0.31 1.88
N LYS A 318 -18.02 0.63 0.58
CA LYS A 318 -16.96 0.32 -0.41
C LYS A 318 -15.68 1.09 -0.16
N VAL A 319 -15.67 2.13 0.67
CA VAL A 319 -14.41 2.79 1.11
C VAL A 319 -13.46 1.77 1.76
N LEU A 320 -13.96 0.66 2.32
CA LEU A 320 -13.14 -0.44 2.82
C LEU A 320 -12.60 -1.37 1.74
N THR A 321 -13.40 -1.68 0.71
CA THR A 321 -13.11 -2.79 -0.22
C THR A 321 -12.72 -2.34 -1.62
N GLY A 322 -13.04 -1.12 -2.01
CA GLY A 322 -12.77 -0.50 -3.31
C GLY A 322 -11.88 0.74 -3.20
N SER A 323 -10.91 0.72 -2.28
CA SER A 323 -10.00 1.84 -2.03
C SER A 323 -8.54 1.47 -2.26
N ASP A 324 -7.65 2.44 -2.08
CA ASP A 324 -6.18 2.29 -2.00
C ASP A 324 -5.72 1.26 -0.94
N GLN A 325 -6.64 0.79 -0.08
CA GLN A 325 -6.41 -0.21 0.95
C GLN A 325 -7.27 -1.46 0.78
N GLN A 326 -7.71 -1.83 -0.44
CA GLN A 326 -8.65 -2.96 -0.67
C GLN A 326 -8.34 -4.26 0.11
N TRP A 327 -7.05 -4.60 0.31
CA TRP A 327 -6.61 -5.79 1.07
C TRP A 327 -6.48 -5.56 2.59
N GLN A 328 -6.41 -4.29 3.00
CA GLN A 328 -6.09 -3.86 4.35
C GLN A 328 -7.30 -3.22 5.06
N GLY A 329 -8.36 -2.84 4.35
CA GLY A 329 -9.50 -2.11 4.90
C GLY A 329 -9.07 -0.79 5.53
N PHE A 330 -9.12 -0.72 6.87
CA PHE A 330 -8.60 0.40 7.67
C PHE A 330 -7.21 0.15 8.26
N GLY A 331 -6.45 -0.80 7.71
CA GLY A 331 -5.13 -1.19 8.23
C GLY A 331 -4.17 -0.01 8.43
N ARG A 332 -4.12 0.95 7.51
CA ARG A 332 -3.28 2.16 7.66
C ARG A 332 -3.81 3.15 8.68
N VAL A 333 -5.14 3.23 8.87
CA VAL A 333 -5.69 3.99 10.00
C VAL A 333 -5.19 3.38 11.31
N GLY A 334 -5.29 2.05 11.45
CA GLY A 334 -4.75 1.34 12.61
C GLY A 334 -3.24 1.56 12.81
N LEU A 335 -2.45 1.50 11.74
CA LEU A 335 -1.01 1.75 11.80
C LEU A 335 -0.69 3.16 12.27
N VAL A 336 -1.39 4.18 11.76
CA VAL A 336 -1.17 5.57 12.17
C VAL A 336 -1.57 5.81 13.62
N LEU A 337 -2.69 5.24 14.05
CA LEU A 337 -3.09 5.28 15.46
C LEU A 337 -2.04 4.62 16.35
N ALA A 338 -1.45 3.51 15.93
CA ALA A 338 -0.36 2.85 16.65
C ALA A 338 0.92 3.70 16.69
N LEU A 339 1.28 4.35 15.57
CA LEU A 339 2.46 5.22 15.48
C LEU A 339 2.36 6.45 16.37
N LEU A 340 1.17 7.04 16.47
CA LEU A 340 0.96 8.31 17.16
C LEU A 340 0.30 8.15 18.53
N TRP A 341 0.03 6.94 19.01
CA TRP A 341 -0.76 6.67 20.21
C TRP A 341 -0.37 7.57 21.41
N GLU A 342 0.91 7.62 21.74
CA GLU A 342 1.48 8.42 22.84
C GLU A 342 1.47 9.93 22.62
N HIS A 343 1.01 10.38 21.46
CA HIS A 343 0.95 11.79 21.04
C HIS A 343 -0.46 12.29 20.81
N LEU A 344 -1.44 11.40 20.66
CA LEU A 344 -2.83 11.78 20.40
C LEU A 344 -3.55 12.21 21.68
N GLY A 345 -3.13 11.73 22.87
CA GLY A 345 -3.81 12.04 24.13
C GLY A 345 -5.29 11.68 24.10
N ASP A 346 -6.15 12.51 24.70
CA ASP A 346 -7.60 12.27 24.81
C ASP A 346 -8.37 12.59 23.52
N ARG A 347 -7.68 12.96 22.43
CA ARG A 347 -8.30 13.42 21.18
C ARG A 347 -9.12 12.35 20.47
N LEU A 348 -8.87 11.08 20.78
CA LEU A 348 -9.66 9.96 20.26
C LEU A 348 -10.97 9.72 21.06
N ASP A 349 -11.05 10.28 22.27
CA ASP A 349 -12.28 10.25 23.10
C ASP A 349 -13.24 11.38 22.72
N GLU A 350 -12.74 12.39 22.02
CA GLU A 350 -13.57 13.39 21.40
C GLU A 350 -14.48 12.71 20.38
N LYS A 351 -15.77 13.05 20.45
CA LYS A 351 -16.68 12.65 19.37
C LYS A 351 -16.09 13.17 18.08
N VAL A 352 -16.09 12.33 17.04
CA VAL A 352 -15.91 12.79 15.66
C VAL A 352 -17.09 13.73 15.35
N THR A 353 -16.94 14.99 15.75
CA THR A 353 -17.89 16.07 15.52
C THR A 353 -17.57 16.66 14.18
N GLY A 354 -18.56 16.58 13.28
CA GLY A 354 -18.39 16.94 11.89
C GLY A 354 -18.50 15.70 11.01
N SER A 355 -19.73 15.37 10.60
CA SER A 355 -19.96 15.03 9.19
C SER A 355 -19.42 16.22 8.36
N PRO A 356 -18.88 16.06 7.13
CA PRO A 356 -18.17 17.11 6.39
C PRO A 356 -19.02 18.32 5.97
N TYR A 357 -20.11 18.66 6.66
CA TYR A 357 -21.01 19.74 6.27
C TYR A 357 -20.94 20.95 7.21
N GLU A 358 -19.88 21.03 8.01
CA GLU A 358 -19.34 22.35 8.37
C GLU A 358 -18.52 22.81 7.17
N ILE A 359 -18.86 23.95 6.55
CA ILE A 359 -18.01 24.57 5.54
C ILE A 359 -16.64 24.76 6.20
N ALA A 360 -15.62 24.05 5.72
CA ALA A 360 -14.29 24.10 6.30
C ALA A 360 -13.82 25.55 6.26
N ASN A 361 -13.80 26.18 7.42
CA ASN A 361 -13.12 27.44 7.63
C ASN A 361 -11.76 27.08 8.25
N PRO A 362 -10.66 27.02 7.46
CA PRO A 362 -9.34 26.91 8.03
C PRO A 362 -9.15 28.13 8.93
N GLY A 363 -9.22 27.94 10.24
CA GLY A 363 -9.14 29.05 11.20
C GLY A 363 -7.86 29.87 11.00
N PHE A 364 -7.78 31.04 11.64
CA PHE A 364 -6.70 31.99 11.38
C PHE A 364 -5.43 31.71 12.22
N GLU A 365 -5.42 30.62 12.97
CA GLU A 365 -4.38 30.26 13.94
C GLU A 365 -3.07 29.82 13.29
N GLU A 366 -3.11 29.34 12.06
CA GLU A 366 -1.95 28.84 11.31
C GLU A 366 -1.60 29.77 10.13
N GLY A 367 -0.33 29.81 9.74
CA GLY A 367 0.18 30.66 8.65
C GLY A 367 1.24 31.66 9.11
N THR A 368 1.90 32.31 8.15
CA THR A 368 2.93 33.33 8.42
C THR A 368 2.36 34.73 8.18
N GLU A 369 2.66 35.35 7.05
CA GLU A 369 2.13 36.67 6.68
C GLU A 369 0.63 36.63 6.38
N THR A 370 0.14 35.49 5.87
CA THR A 370 -1.27 35.25 5.56
C THR A 370 -1.75 33.97 6.26
N PRO A 371 -3.06 33.86 6.57
CA PRO A 371 -3.60 32.66 7.18
C PRO A 371 -3.46 31.45 6.25
N MET A 372 -3.10 30.31 6.81
CA MET A 372 -2.97 29.06 6.06
C MET A 372 -4.34 28.64 5.52
N GLY A 373 -4.38 28.17 4.27
CA GLY A 373 -5.63 27.71 3.66
C GLY A 373 -6.54 28.82 3.14
N TRP A 374 -6.10 30.09 3.17
CA TRP A 374 -6.80 31.22 2.56
C TRP A 374 -6.05 31.75 1.34
N SER A 375 -6.78 32.34 0.40
CA SER A 375 -6.23 33.01 -0.77
C SER A 375 -7.00 34.28 -1.11
N ALA A 376 -6.33 35.19 -1.82
CA ALA A 376 -6.95 36.35 -2.43
C ALA A 376 -6.73 36.32 -3.96
N PRO A 377 -7.77 36.31 -4.79
CA PRO A 377 -7.61 36.28 -6.23
C PRO A 377 -7.22 37.67 -6.75
N GLY A 378 -6.45 37.73 -7.84
CA GLY A 378 -5.97 39.01 -8.40
C GLY A 378 -7.08 40.00 -8.77
N TRP A 379 -8.25 39.49 -9.23
CA TRP A 379 -9.42 40.33 -9.54
C TRP A 379 -10.12 40.88 -8.30
N GLY A 380 -9.89 40.27 -7.13
CA GLY A 380 -10.52 40.61 -5.86
C GLY A 380 -9.72 41.62 -5.03
N GLN A 381 -8.62 42.17 -5.58
CA GLN A 381 -7.70 43.07 -4.90
C GLN A 381 -7.62 44.40 -5.66
N THR A 382 -8.18 45.47 -5.08
CA THR A 382 -7.93 46.82 -5.60
C THR A 382 -6.49 47.26 -5.31
N ALA A 383 -5.92 48.15 -6.13
CA ALA A 383 -4.59 48.71 -5.90
C ALA A 383 -4.43 49.27 -4.47
N GLY A 384 -3.43 48.79 -3.74
CA GLY A 384 -3.15 49.18 -2.36
C GLY A 384 -3.99 48.46 -1.29
N ALA A 385 -4.90 47.56 -1.69
CA ALA A 385 -5.56 46.66 -0.75
C ALA A 385 -4.58 45.58 -0.27
N THR A 386 -4.69 45.19 1.00
CA THR A 386 -3.84 44.16 1.62
C THR A 386 -4.68 43.22 2.47
N TRP A 387 -4.16 42.01 2.66
CA TRP A 387 -4.68 41.03 3.60
C TRP A 387 -3.54 40.35 4.33
N ALA A 388 -3.74 40.02 5.60
CA ALA A 388 -2.72 39.44 6.45
C ALA A 388 -3.33 38.65 7.60
N ARG A 389 -2.53 37.74 8.15
CA ARG A 389 -2.77 37.14 9.46
C ARG A 389 -2.37 38.16 10.52
N ASP A 390 -3.30 38.53 11.39
CA ASP A 390 -3.08 39.54 12.44
C ASP A 390 -3.18 38.90 13.82
N THR A 391 -2.08 38.90 14.56
CA THR A 391 -2.00 38.35 15.93
C THR A 391 -2.28 39.40 17.01
N THR A 392 -2.52 40.65 16.63
CA THR A 392 -2.79 41.75 17.56
C THR A 392 -4.28 41.97 17.80
N VAL A 393 -5.12 41.43 16.92
CA VAL A 393 -6.57 41.48 17.00
C VAL A 393 -7.10 40.06 16.81
N SER A 394 -7.78 39.53 17.82
CA SER A 394 -8.52 38.27 17.74
C SER A 394 -9.72 38.31 18.67
N ARG A 395 -10.67 37.40 18.46
CA ARG A 395 -11.79 37.10 19.36
C ARG A 395 -11.57 35.76 20.06
N THR A 396 -11.14 34.74 19.32
CA THR A 396 -10.85 33.40 19.82
C THR A 396 -9.47 33.00 19.33
N GLY A 397 -8.70 32.29 20.15
CA GLY A 397 -7.33 31.93 19.77
C GLY A 397 -6.40 33.15 19.70
N SER A 398 -5.38 33.04 18.86
CA SER A 398 -4.22 33.93 18.81
C SER A 398 -4.17 34.84 17.57
N ALA A 399 -5.05 34.65 16.59
CA ALA A 399 -5.00 35.42 15.34
C ALA A 399 -6.37 35.62 14.67
N SER A 400 -6.44 36.59 13.76
CA SER A 400 -7.58 36.81 12.85
C SER A 400 -7.12 37.09 11.42
N LEU A 401 -8.06 37.05 10.46
CA LEU A 401 -7.80 37.57 9.11
C LEU A 401 -8.07 39.07 9.08
N ARG A 402 -7.04 39.87 8.80
CA ARG A 402 -7.17 41.31 8.54
C ARG A 402 -7.25 41.58 7.05
N LEU A 403 -8.25 42.34 6.64
CA LEU A 403 -8.40 42.90 5.29
C LEU A 403 -8.36 44.43 5.37
N GLN A 404 -7.58 45.09 4.54
CA GLN A 404 -7.45 46.54 4.50
C GLN A 404 -7.58 47.07 3.07
N VAL A 405 -8.43 48.08 2.89
CA VAL A 405 -8.68 48.74 1.60
C VAL A 405 -8.50 50.27 1.76
N PRO A 406 -7.72 50.95 0.91
CA PRO A 406 -7.55 52.40 0.95
C PRO A 406 -8.87 53.18 0.82
N ALA A 407 -8.90 54.38 1.40
CA ALA A 407 -10.11 55.23 1.48
C ALA A 407 -10.66 55.70 0.11
N SER A 408 -9.85 55.64 -0.96
CA SER A 408 -10.18 56.14 -2.30
C SER A 408 -11.17 55.28 -3.11
N GLY A 409 -11.81 54.29 -2.48
CA GLY A 409 -12.66 53.31 -3.15
C GLY A 409 -11.94 51.99 -3.43
N GLY A 410 -12.68 50.87 -3.50
CA GLY A 410 -12.14 49.55 -3.80
C GLY A 410 -12.79 48.39 -3.03
N ASN A 411 -12.20 47.21 -3.19
CA ASN A 411 -12.55 45.98 -2.48
C ASN A 411 -11.30 45.12 -2.20
N MET A 412 -11.38 44.34 -1.13
CA MET A 412 -10.49 43.21 -0.85
C MET A 412 -11.36 41.97 -0.65
N TYR A 413 -11.06 40.91 -1.38
CA TYR A 413 -11.76 39.63 -1.34
C TYR A 413 -10.78 38.50 -1.02
N THR A 414 -11.16 37.64 -0.08
CA THR A 414 -10.43 36.42 0.29
C THR A 414 -11.39 35.24 0.36
N TYR A 415 -10.91 34.05 0.05
CA TYR A 415 -11.68 32.80 0.13
C TYR A 415 -10.84 31.67 0.73
N SER A 416 -11.53 30.69 1.32
CA SER A 416 -10.90 29.45 1.78
C SER A 416 -10.55 28.55 0.59
N ASN A 417 -9.29 28.12 0.49
CA ASN A 417 -8.81 27.19 -0.53
C ASN A 417 -9.48 25.80 -0.48
N PRO A 418 -9.67 25.16 0.68
CA PRO A 418 -10.35 23.87 0.71
C PRO A 418 -11.84 24.06 0.40
N LYS A 419 -12.29 23.45 -0.70
CA LYS A 419 -13.72 23.22 -0.94
C LYS A 419 -14.15 22.03 -0.10
N THR A 420 -15.28 22.18 0.57
CA THR A 420 -15.84 21.16 1.44
C THR A 420 -17.00 20.49 0.75
N ARG A 421 -17.02 19.16 0.75
CA ARG A 421 -18.17 18.44 0.22
C ARG A 421 -19.39 18.66 1.10
N ILE A 422 -20.45 19.27 0.58
CA ILE A 422 -21.70 19.55 1.29
C ILE A 422 -22.85 18.64 0.87
N GLY A 423 -23.68 18.28 1.84
CA GLY A 423 -24.90 17.50 1.62
C GLY A 423 -26.10 18.41 1.36
N LYS A 424 -27.24 17.80 1.04
CA LYS A 424 -28.52 18.53 1.09
C LYS A 424 -28.84 18.89 2.54
N GLY A 425 -29.30 20.12 2.78
CA GLY A 425 -29.66 20.54 4.13
C GLY A 425 -29.63 22.05 4.32
N THR A 426 -29.98 22.46 5.54
CA THR A 426 -29.91 23.85 5.99
C THR A 426 -28.64 24.06 6.81
N TYR A 427 -27.85 25.04 6.40
CA TYR A 427 -26.59 25.39 7.06
C TYR A 427 -26.72 26.67 7.89
N THR A 428 -26.06 26.70 9.04
CA THR A 428 -25.85 27.95 9.79
C THR A 428 -24.41 28.38 9.57
N TYR A 429 -24.17 29.66 9.28
CA TYR A 429 -22.83 30.22 9.13
C TYR A 429 -22.77 31.63 9.74
N GLY A 430 -21.63 32.01 10.29
CA GLY A 430 -21.40 33.34 10.83
C GLY A 430 -19.91 33.58 11.04
N ALA A 431 -19.53 34.83 11.26
CA ALA A 431 -18.17 35.20 11.63
C ALA A 431 -18.21 36.36 12.62
N TRP A 432 -17.23 36.44 13.51
CA TRP A 432 -16.94 37.69 14.17
C TRP A 432 -16.28 38.65 13.20
N ILE A 433 -16.75 39.89 13.19
CA ILE A 433 -16.21 40.95 12.34
C ILE A 433 -15.96 42.18 13.21
N ARG A 434 -14.72 42.68 13.19
CA ARG A 434 -14.37 44.01 13.72
C ARG A 434 -14.04 44.91 12.56
N THR A 435 -14.46 46.18 12.61
CA THR A 435 -14.21 47.15 11.54
C THR A 435 -13.63 48.46 12.08
N GLU A 436 -12.82 49.11 11.25
CA GLU A 436 -12.25 50.44 11.50
C GLU A 436 -12.27 51.25 10.20
N GLY A 437 -12.96 52.39 10.21
CA GLY A 437 -13.05 53.26 9.04
C GLY A 437 -13.76 52.65 7.82
N VAL A 438 -14.51 51.55 8.00
CA VAL A 438 -15.22 50.88 6.90
C VAL A 438 -16.42 51.70 6.43
N THR A 439 -16.47 51.98 5.13
CA THR A 439 -17.54 52.76 4.46
C THR A 439 -18.26 51.95 3.38
N GLY A 440 -19.36 52.48 2.83
CA GLY A 440 -20.12 51.82 1.77
C GLY A 440 -20.84 50.54 2.27
N LEU A 441 -20.79 49.45 1.48
CA LEU A 441 -21.51 48.20 1.79
C LEU A 441 -20.94 47.40 2.99
N GLY A 442 -19.88 47.87 3.64
CA GLY A 442 -19.35 47.26 4.87
C GLY A 442 -18.39 46.08 4.62
N ALA A 443 -18.18 45.31 5.69
CA ALA A 443 -17.49 44.03 5.66
C ALA A 443 -18.53 42.89 5.71
N HIS A 444 -18.32 41.82 4.92
CA HIS A 444 -19.25 40.70 4.86
C HIS A 444 -18.60 39.35 4.60
N ILE A 445 -19.35 38.30 4.90
CA ILE A 445 -19.05 36.92 4.51
C ILE A 445 -20.06 36.44 3.47
N ASP A 446 -19.61 35.59 2.55
CA ASP A 446 -20.47 34.95 1.54
C ASP A 446 -20.04 33.50 1.28
N PRO A 447 -20.86 32.52 1.71
CA PRO A 447 -20.76 31.13 1.27
C PRO A 447 -21.01 30.96 -0.23
N LEU A 448 -20.05 30.32 -0.92
CA LEU A 448 -20.15 29.99 -2.33
C LEU A 448 -20.36 28.48 -2.51
N PHE A 449 -21.17 28.11 -3.49
CA PHE A 449 -21.51 26.72 -3.81
C PHE A 449 -21.11 26.37 -5.24
N PHE A 450 -20.58 25.17 -5.43
CA PHE A 450 -20.05 24.70 -6.70
C PHE A 450 -20.72 23.38 -7.12
N ASP A 451 -20.82 23.16 -8.43
CA ASP A 451 -21.17 21.85 -8.99
C ASP A 451 -19.95 20.91 -9.03
N ALA A 452 -20.18 19.66 -9.44
CA ALA A 452 -19.15 18.63 -9.54
C ALA A 452 -18.01 18.97 -10.52
N ASP A 453 -18.26 19.88 -11.47
CA ASP A 453 -17.26 20.37 -12.42
C ASP A 453 -16.49 21.59 -11.88
N GLY A 454 -16.79 22.00 -10.64
CA GLY A 454 -16.13 23.09 -9.94
C GLY A 454 -16.61 24.48 -10.34
N LYS A 455 -17.74 24.59 -11.06
CA LYS A 455 -18.33 25.86 -11.48
C LYS A 455 -19.22 26.43 -10.37
N LEU A 456 -19.16 27.73 -10.15
CA LEU A 456 -20.01 28.44 -9.20
C LEU A 456 -21.47 28.36 -9.67
N VAL A 457 -22.35 27.81 -8.83
CA VAL A 457 -23.77 27.62 -9.14
C VAL A 457 -24.70 28.43 -8.24
N ALA A 458 -24.24 28.80 -7.05
CA ALA A 458 -24.98 29.68 -6.15
C ALA A 458 -24.01 30.42 -5.21
N ALA A 459 -24.40 31.64 -4.84
CA ALA A 459 -23.82 32.43 -3.77
C ALA A 459 -24.97 32.89 -2.88
N THR A 460 -24.76 33.01 -1.57
CA THR A 460 -25.81 33.52 -0.68
C THR A 460 -25.80 35.05 -0.63
N GLN A 461 -26.85 35.65 -0.08
CA GLN A 461 -26.87 37.11 0.06
C GLN A 461 -25.94 37.54 1.21
N GLU A 462 -25.08 38.51 0.92
CA GLU A 462 -24.10 39.14 1.80
C GLU A 462 -24.59 39.38 3.25
N VAL A 463 -23.81 38.93 4.22
CA VAL A 463 -24.01 39.22 5.64
C VAL A 463 -23.18 40.42 6.07
N ARG A 464 -23.80 41.58 6.32
CA ARG A 464 -23.08 42.85 6.50
C ARG A 464 -22.89 43.26 7.95
N GLY A 465 -21.69 43.73 8.29
CA GLY A 465 -21.42 44.55 9.47
C GLY A 465 -21.33 46.03 9.10
N GLN A 466 -22.21 46.88 9.64
CA GLN A 466 -22.10 48.35 9.55
C GLN A 466 -22.27 48.99 10.94
N GLY A 467 -21.35 49.89 11.28
CA GLY A 467 -21.44 50.76 12.45
C GLY A 467 -20.96 50.14 13.77
N ASN A 468 -19.91 50.76 14.34
CA ASN A 468 -19.35 50.56 15.69
C ASN A 468 -18.38 49.36 15.90
N PRO A 469 -17.21 49.50 16.58
CA PRO A 469 -16.10 48.55 16.56
C PRO A 469 -16.32 47.24 17.34
N ARG A 470 -17.56 46.88 17.74
CA ARG A 470 -17.83 45.75 18.66
C ARG A 470 -19.06 44.91 18.32
N LEU A 471 -19.50 44.84 17.06
CA LEU A 471 -20.63 43.99 16.69
C LEU A 471 -20.16 42.58 16.25
N GLY A 472 -20.28 41.61 17.15
CA GLY A 472 -20.24 40.20 16.79
C GLY A 472 -21.53 39.80 16.07
N VAL A 473 -21.53 39.82 14.75
CA VAL A 473 -22.69 39.44 13.94
C VAL A 473 -22.74 37.90 13.81
N ARG A 474 -23.60 37.23 14.60
CA ARG A 474 -24.05 35.87 14.25
C ARG A 474 -25.20 36.00 13.28
N VAL A 475 -25.08 35.41 12.09
CA VAL A 475 -26.20 35.33 11.16
C VAL A 475 -26.81 33.94 11.14
N HIS A 476 -28.12 33.92 11.10
CA HIS A 476 -28.94 32.73 10.96
C HIS A 476 -29.60 32.81 9.58
N ARG A 477 -29.21 31.95 8.63
CA ARG A 477 -29.96 31.86 7.38
C ARG A 477 -29.88 30.48 6.74
N ALA A 478 -31.06 29.93 6.41
CA ALA A 478 -31.20 28.70 5.66
C ALA A 478 -30.96 28.95 4.16
N GLY A 479 -30.06 28.19 3.57
CA GLY A 479 -29.93 28.02 2.12
C GLY A 479 -29.94 26.53 1.80
N ASP A 480 -30.77 26.11 0.86
CA ASP A 480 -30.89 24.72 0.40
C ASP A 480 -30.05 24.55 -0.88
N PRO A 481 -28.92 23.83 -0.85
CA PRO A 481 -28.21 23.50 -2.08
C PRO A 481 -29.11 22.56 -2.91
N ARG A 482 -29.52 23.03 -4.09
CA ARG A 482 -30.31 22.23 -5.04
C ARG A 482 -29.58 20.92 -5.39
N PRO A 483 -30.29 19.88 -5.86
CA PRO A 483 -29.66 18.62 -6.24
C PRO A 483 -28.56 18.83 -7.30
N GLY A 484 -27.33 18.40 -7.02
CA GLY A 484 -26.20 18.46 -7.96
C GLY A 484 -25.00 19.33 -7.54
N HIS A 485 -24.98 19.84 -6.30
CA HIS A 485 -23.92 20.74 -5.81
C HIS A 485 -23.13 20.07 -4.69
N PRO A 486 -22.03 19.36 -4.99
CA PRO A 486 -21.32 18.59 -4.00
C PRO A 486 -20.40 19.45 -3.13
N ASP A 487 -20.05 20.70 -3.49
CA ASP A 487 -18.97 21.44 -2.85
C ASP A 487 -19.34 22.87 -2.42
N GLY A 488 -18.77 23.38 -1.33
CA GLY A 488 -18.88 24.78 -0.88
C GLY A 488 -17.60 25.35 -0.25
N ASP A 489 -17.44 26.67 -0.31
CA ASP A 489 -16.37 27.43 0.35
C ASP A 489 -16.91 28.70 1.05
N ALA A 490 -16.07 29.35 1.86
CA ALA A 490 -16.40 30.61 2.53
C ALA A 490 -15.55 31.75 1.96
N SER A 491 -16.21 32.86 1.61
CA SER A 491 -15.54 34.09 1.20
C SER A 491 -15.76 35.24 2.18
N GLN A 492 -14.80 36.16 2.21
CA GLN A 492 -14.79 37.34 3.07
C GLN A 492 -14.40 38.56 2.25
N THR A 493 -15.14 39.64 2.41
CA THR A 493 -14.96 40.86 1.63
C THR A 493 -15.02 42.10 2.53
N VAL A 494 -14.17 43.09 2.23
CA VAL A 494 -14.26 44.43 2.83
C VAL A 494 -14.21 45.51 1.75
N ARG A 495 -14.93 46.60 1.99
CA ARG A 495 -14.89 47.87 1.22
C ARG A 495 -14.03 48.91 1.96
N PRO A 496 -13.73 50.11 1.42
CA PRO A 496 -12.72 51.01 1.98
C PRO A 496 -12.78 51.13 3.50
N GLY A 497 -11.63 50.87 4.15
CA GLY A 497 -11.49 50.66 5.60
C GLY A 497 -10.74 49.37 5.93
N THR A 498 -10.65 49.04 7.22
CA THR A 498 -10.02 47.81 7.73
C THR A 498 -11.06 46.93 8.42
N ALA A 499 -11.04 45.63 8.15
CA ALA A 499 -11.85 44.64 8.85
C ALA A 499 -11.01 43.45 9.33
N TRP A 500 -11.39 42.90 10.47
CA TRP A 500 -10.84 41.66 11.01
C TRP A 500 -11.96 40.63 11.12
N PHE A 501 -11.68 39.40 10.67
CA PHE A 501 -12.59 38.27 10.71
C PHE A 501 -12.03 37.18 11.61
N ASP A 502 -12.85 36.65 12.51
CA ASP A 502 -12.47 35.58 13.43
C ASP A 502 -13.70 34.71 13.82
N ALA A 503 -13.49 33.59 14.51
CA ALA A 503 -14.51 32.74 15.11
C ALA A 503 -15.71 32.49 14.19
N SER A 504 -15.46 31.81 13.07
CA SER A 504 -16.49 31.50 12.08
C SER A 504 -16.97 30.05 12.19
N PRO A 505 -17.93 29.73 13.07
CA PRO A 505 -18.55 28.42 13.05
C PRO A 505 -19.55 28.36 11.89
N SER A 506 -19.49 27.27 11.13
CA SER A 506 -20.65 26.85 10.34
C SER A 506 -21.00 25.43 10.73
N SER A 507 -22.11 25.21 11.43
CA SER A 507 -22.58 23.87 11.76
C SER A 507 -23.88 23.56 10.99
N PRO A 508 -24.09 22.31 10.55
CA PRO A 508 -25.42 21.82 10.21
C PRO A 508 -26.26 21.74 11.49
N ARG A 509 -27.59 21.92 11.37
CA ARG A 509 -28.55 21.55 12.43
C ARG A 509 -29.12 20.17 12.18
#